data_AF-A0A5M8SNM6-F1
#
_entry.id   AF-A0A5M8SNM6-F1
#
_cell.length_a   1.000
_cell.length_b   1.000
_cell.length_c   1.000
_cell.angle_alpha   90.00
_cell.angle_beta   90.00
_cell.angle_gamma   90.00
#
_symmetry.space_group_name_H-M   'P 1'
#
loop_
_entity.id
_entity.type
_entity.pdbx_description
1 polymer ?
#
loop_
_entity_poly.entity_id
_entity_poly.type
_entity_poly.pdbx_seq_one_letter_code
_entity_poly.pdbx_strand_id
1 'polypeptide(L)'
;MKPKAMVSWSGGKDCYLALSRAREGFEIAGLLTMMTEDGQRSRSHGLRPELLQAQANLLGIPHLMEPATWADYEIAFGKLLARARAQGASHIIFGDIYPQANRTWVETVSAREGLIAVEPLWAESTEKLARVPFDAVHRHHYDGSRQAPGPQLLRKNLLFLLGRHLSRKRPRSLRRTWGVPHICNAFRRSEWIDSGHHRLHSRGGRLFSHRPQCFACVET
;
A
#
# COMPACT_ATOMS: atom_id res chain seq x y z
N MET A 1 29.67 3.93 7.37
CA MET A 1 28.63 2.90 7.14
C MET A 1 27.31 3.61 6.90
N LYS A 2 26.44 3.10 6.02
CA LYS A 2 25.12 3.70 5.78
C LYS A 2 24.22 3.44 7.00
N PRO A 3 23.41 4.42 7.46
CA PRO A 3 22.41 4.15 8.49
C PRO A 3 21.41 3.09 8.02
N LYS A 4 21.00 2.22 8.94
CA LYS A 4 20.03 1.16 8.66
C LYS A 4 18.61 1.72 8.66
N ALA A 5 17.83 1.37 7.65
CA ALA A 5 16.45 1.81 7.51
C ALA A 5 15.51 0.65 7.14
N MET A 6 14.25 0.81 7.51
CA MET A 6 13.15 0.01 6.93
C MET A 6 12.24 0.89 6.09
N VAL A 7 11.44 0.29 5.21
CA VAL A 7 10.55 1.01 4.31
C VAL A 7 9.10 0.69 4.62
N SER A 8 8.28 1.74 4.81
CA SER A 8 6.82 1.61 4.84
C SER A 8 6.33 1.19 3.46
N TRP A 9 5.75 0.00 3.37
CA TRP A 9 5.52 -0.72 2.13
C TRP A 9 4.03 -0.92 1.86
N SER A 10 3.52 -0.28 0.81
CA SER A 10 2.15 -0.46 0.33
C SER A 10 2.03 -1.41 -0.87
N GLY A 11 3.17 -1.73 -1.51
CA GLY A 11 3.25 -2.47 -2.77
C GLY A 11 2.90 -1.63 -4.02
N GLY A 12 2.73 -0.32 -3.87
CA GLY A 12 2.47 0.63 -4.96
C GLY A 12 3.74 1.34 -5.49
N LYS A 13 3.61 2.07 -6.59
CA LYS A 13 4.73 2.78 -7.26
C LYS A 13 5.55 3.66 -6.30
N ASP A 14 4.89 4.37 -5.40
CA ASP A 14 5.54 5.40 -4.61
C ASP A 14 6.42 4.81 -3.51
N CYS A 15 6.04 3.70 -2.87
CA CYS A 15 6.94 3.02 -1.93
C CYS A 15 8.14 2.37 -2.65
N TYR A 16 7.95 1.90 -3.89
CA TYR A 16 9.06 1.45 -4.74
C TYR A 16 10.03 2.59 -5.07
N LEU A 17 9.51 3.78 -5.38
CA LEU A 17 10.33 4.93 -5.73
C LEU A 17 11.05 5.51 -4.51
N ALA A 18 10.37 5.56 -3.37
CA ALA A 18 10.98 5.92 -2.09
C ALA A 18 12.12 4.94 -1.71
N LEU A 19 11.88 3.63 -1.85
CA LEU A 19 12.90 2.61 -1.69
C LEU A 19 14.09 2.84 -2.65
N SER A 20 13.82 3.11 -3.92
CA SER A 20 14.86 3.37 -4.92
C SER A 20 15.79 4.52 -4.50
N ARG A 21 15.20 5.64 -4.08
CA ARG A 21 15.96 6.84 -3.67
C ARG A 21 16.69 6.64 -2.34
N ALA A 22 16.12 5.87 -1.42
CA ALA A 22 16.75 5.62 -0.14
C ALA A 22 17.98 4.71 -0.22
N ARG A 23 18.09 3.83 -1.22
CA ARG A 23 19.23 2.89 -1.34
C ARG A 23 20.60 3.58 -1.48
N GLU A 24 20.64 4.81 -1.98
CA GLU A 24 21.88 5.57 -2.07
C GLU A 24 22.40 5.97 -0.67
N GLY A 25 21.50 6.34 0.24
CA GLY A 25 21.85 6.83 1.59
C GLY A 25 21.73 5.80 2.72
N PHE A 26 20.97 4.72 2.53
CA PHE A 26 20.59 3.81 3.61
C PHE A 26 20.91 2.34 3.30
N GLU A 27 21.19 1.57 4.36
CA GLU A 27 21.15 0.11 4.32
C GLU A 27 19.71 -0.34 4.57
N ILE A 28 19.03 -0.85 3.54
CA ILE A 28 17.63 -1.26 3.65
C ILE A 28 17.54 -2.66 4.26
N ALA A 29 17.05 -2.75 5.49
CA ALA A 29 16.98 -3.98 6.26
C ALA A 29 15.61 -4.67 6.26
N GLY A 30 14.54 -3.97 5.87
CA GLY A 30 13.20 -4.53 5.94
C GLY A 30 12.11 -3.70 5.30
N LEU A 31 10.99 -4.35 5.00
CA LEU A 31 9.73 -3.75 4.58
C LEU A 31 8.70 -3.90 5.71
N LEU A 32 7.87 -2.88 5.91
CA LEU A 32 6.82 -2.85 6.93
C LEU A 32 5.45 -2.65 6.28
N THR A 33 4.48 -3.52 6.53
CA THR A 33 3.10 -3.33 6.02
C THR A 33 2.05 -3.55 7.09
N MET A 34 1.11 -2.60 7.18
CA MET A 34 -0.09 -2.75 8.00
C MET A 34 -1.17 -3.53 7.24
N MET A 35 -1.71 -4.55 7.90
CA MET A 35 -2.75 -5.44 7.37
C MET A 35 -4.10 -5.14 8.01
N THR A 36 -5.17 -5.56 7.36
CA THR A 36 -6.51 -5.61 7.94
C THR A 36 -6.52 -6.49 9.18
N GLU A 37 -7.52 -6.34 10.04
CA GLU A 37 -7.59 -7.08 11.31
C GLU A 37 -7.57 -8.60 11.13
N ASP A 38 -8.11 -9.10 10.02
CA ASP A 38 -8.10 -10.52 9.63
C ASP A 38 -6.78 -10.97 8.94
N GLY A 39 -5.85 -10.04 8.73
CA GLY A 39 -4.58 -10.27 8.04
C GLY A 39 -4.71 -10.58 6.54
N GLN A 40 -5.91 -10.57 5.96
CA GLN A 40 -6.13 -11.05 4.58
C GLN A 40 -5.78 -10.01 3.51
N ARG A 41 -5.67 -8.74 3.90
CA ARG A 41 -5.48 -7.61 2.98
C ARG A 41 -4.59 -6.54 3.59
N SER A 42 -3.86 -5.80 2.76
CA SER A 42 -3.16 -4.60 3.22
C SER A 42 -4.13 -3.46 3.50
N ARG A 43 -3.92 -2.72 4.59
CA ARG A 43 -4.74 -1.55 4.95
C ARG A 43 -4.69 -0.45 3.90
N SER A 44 -3.55 -0.28 3.22
CA SER A 44 -3.32 0.78 2.25
C SER A 44 -4.04 0.56 0.90
N HIS A 45 -3.90 -0.63 0.33
CA HIS A 45 -4.34 -0.90 -1.06
C HIS A 45 -5.15 -2.19 -1.22
N GLY A 46 -5.43 -2.93 -0.15
CA GLY A 46 -6.18 -4.18 -0.21
C GLY A 46 -5.43 -5.30 -0.93
N LEU A 47 -4.09 -5.26 -0.94
CA LEU A 47 -3.27 -6.30 -1.54
C LEU A 47 -3.23 -7.52 -0.63
N ARG A 48 -3.21 -8.72 -1.22
CA ARG A 48 -3.08 -9.94 -0.43
C ARG A 48 -1.65 -10.09 0.11
N PRO A 49 -1.48 -10.71 1.30
CA PRO A 49 -0.17 -11.00 1.87
C PRO A 49 0.77 -11.70 0.88
N GLU A 50 0.28 -12.66 0.09
CA GLU A 50 1.14 -13.43 -0.82
C GLU A 50 1.73 -12.57 -1.93
N LEU A 51 0.99 -11.54 -2.38
CA LEU A 51 1.49 -10.62 -3.39
C LEU A 51 2.58 -9.71 -2.81
N LEU A 52 2.35 -9.19 -1.62
CA LEU A 52 3.31 -8.38 -0.89
C LEU A 52 4.59 -9.17 -0.57
N GLN A 53 4.44 -10.41 -0.11
CA GLN A 53 5.56 -11.30 0.15
C GLN A 53 6.32 -11.64 -1.14
N ALA A 54 5.62 -11.86 -2.27
CA ALA A 54 6.28 -12.07 -3.56
C ALA A 54 7.09 -10.84 -3.98
N GLN A 55 6.59 -9.62 -3.75
CA GLN A 55 7.36 -8.39 -3.98
C GLN A 55 8.62 -8.34 -3.11
N ALA A 56 8.51 -8.62 -1.81
CA ALA A 56 9.63 -8.65 -0.88
C ALA A 56 10.69 -9.69 -1.27
N ASN A 57 10.26 -10.89 -1.67
CA ASN A 57 11.13 -11.97 -2.12
C ASN A 57 11.93 -11.59 -3.37
N LEU A 58 11.29 -10.91 -4.33
CA LEU A 58 11.96 -10.42 -5.53
C LEU A 58 12.99 -9.33 -5.22
N LEU A 59 12.72 -8.50 -4.22
CA LEU A 59 13.63 -7.46 -3.75
C LEU A 59 14.78 -8.04 -2.89
N GLY A 60 14.65 -9.28 -2.42
CA GLY A 60 15.56 -9.87 -1.45
C GLY A 60 15.54 -9.18 -0.08
N ILE A 61 14.42 -8.55 0.31
CA ILE A 61 14.29 -7.78 1.55
C ILE A 61 13.29 -8.49 2.48
N PRO A 62 13.61 -8.68 3.77
CA PRO A 62 12.65 -9.20 4.75
C PRO A 62 11.38 -8.35 4.84
N HIS A 63 10.24 -8.98 5.11
CA HIS A 63 8.95 -8.29 5.21
C HIS A 63 8.29 -8.58 6.56
N LEU A 64 8.02 -7.53 7.32
CA LEU A 64 7.19 -7.57 8.52
C LEU A 64 5.78 -7.05 8.18
N MET A 65 4.78 -7.86 8.50
CA MET A 65 3.37 -7.51 8.37
C MET A 65 2.71 -7.54 9.74
N GLU A 66 1.89 -6.53 10.05
CA GLU A 66 1.16 -6.48 11.32
C GLU A 66 -0.33 -6.20 11.06
N PRO A 67 -1.25 -7.07 11.49
CA PRO A 67 -2.69 -6.81 11.43
C PRO A 67 -3.08 -5.77 12.47
N ALA A 68 -4.03 -4.90 12.11
CA ALA A 68 -4.56 -3.91 13.02
C ALA A 68 -6.01 -3.57 12.65
N THR A 69 -6.82 -3.20 13.65
CA THR A 69 -8.07 -2.45 13.44
C THR A 69 -7.74 -0.98 13.12
N TRP A 70 -8.74 -0.16 12.79
CA TRP A 70 -8.53 1.29 12.73
C TRP A 70 -8.30 1.92 14.11
N ALA A 71 -8.93 1.38 15.15
CA ALA A 71 -8.80 1.88 16.52
C ALA A 71 -7.37 1.67 17.06
N ASP A 72 -6.76 0.54 16.72
CA ASP A 72 -5.45 0.15 17.26
C ASP A 72 -4.31 0.35 16.25
N TYR A 73 -4.57 1.04 15.13
CA TYR A 73 -3.62 1.19 14.03
C TYR A 73 -2.29 1.79 14.49
N GLU A 74 -2.34 2.88 15.25
CA GLU A 74 -1.13 3.55 15.75
C GLU A 74 -0.35 2.68 16.72
N ILE A 75 -1.04 1.94 17.60
CA ILE A 75 -0.42 1.00 18.54
C ILE A 75 0.28 -0.13 17.78
N ALA A 76 -0.40 -0.74 16.81
CA ALA A 76 0.15 -1.83 16.01
C ALA A 76 1.29 -1.34 15.10
N PHE A 77 1.19 -0.13 14.55
CA PHE A 77 2.29 0.47 13.80
C PHE A 77 3.50 0.74 14.72
N GLY A 78 3.27 1.25 15.93
CA GLY A 78 4.30 1.38 16.97
C GLY A 78 5.02 0.05 17.27
N LYS A 79 4.30 -1.08 17.30
CA LYS A 79 4.93 -2.41 17.43
C LYS A 79 5.87 -2.75 16.28
N LEU A 80 5.49 -2.44 15.03
CA LEU A 80 6.37 -2.64 13.88
C LEU A 80 7.62 -1.76 13.97
N LEU A 81 7.46 -0.52 14.38
CA LEU A 81 8.54 0.43 14.59
C LEU A 81 9.50 -0.02 15.71
N ALA A 82 8.96 -0.47 16.85
CA ALA A 82 9.75 -1.04 17.93
C ALA A 82 10.55 -2.28 17.47
N ARG A 83 9.96 -3.16 16.66
CA ARG A 83 10.66 -4.29 16.04
C ARG A 83 11.73 -3.82 15.06
N ALA A 84 11.48 -2.77 14.28
CA ALA A 84 12.46 -2.18 13.38
C ALA A 84 13.69 -1.66 14.14
N ARG A 85 13.46 -0.92 15.23
CA ARG A 85 14.50 -0.44 16.14
C ARG A 85 15.29 -1.58 16.75
N ALA A 86 14.62 -2.63 17.21
CA ALA A 86 15.27 -3.82 17.78
C ALA A 86 16.18 -4.55 16.75
N GLN A 87 15.90 -4.42 15.46
CA GLN A 87 16.74 -4.91 14.36
C GLN A 87 17.85 -3.93 13.95
N GLY A 88 18.04 -2.86 14.72
CA GLY A 88 19.08 -1.85 14.52
C GLY A 88 18.73 -0.77 13.50
N ALA A 89 17.48 -0.67 13.05
CA ALA A 89 17.08 0.45 12.21
C ALA A 89 17.12 1.75 13.01
N SER A 90 17.65 2.80 12.40
CA SER A 90 17.59 4.18 12.92
C SER A 90 16.59 5.05 12.14
N HIS A 91 16.18 4.60 10.95
CA HIS A 91 15.31 5.37 10.05
C HIS A 91 14.17 4.52 9.50
N ILE A 92 13.06 5.18 9.15
CA ILE A 92 11.95 4.59 8.41
C ILE A 92 11.67 5.46 7.19
N ILE A 93 11.67 4.82 6.02
CA ILE A 93 11.43 5.47 4.74
C ILE A 93 9.95 5.38 4.41
N PHE A 94 9.35 6.52 4.12
CA PHE A 94 7.95 6.65 3.74
C PHE A 94 7.80 7.13 2.29
N GLY A 95 6.77 6.66 1.61
CA GLY A 95 6.43 7.03 0.23
C GLY A 95 5.49 8.22 0.12
N ASP A 96 5.41 9.05 1.17
CA ASP A 96 4.43 10.11 1.29
C ASP A 96 4.82 11.36 0.48
N ILE A 97 3.82 11.98 -0.14
CA ILE A 97 3.98 13.17 -0.98
C ILE A 97 3.22 14.36 -0.35
N TYR A 98 2.01 14.10 0.12
CA TYR A 98 1.08 14.98 0.84
C TYR A 98 -0.06 14.13 1.45
N PRO A 99 -0.93 14.66 2.33
CA PRO A 99 -0.94 16.00 2.95
C PRO A 99 0.00 16.14 4.15
N GLN A 100 0.31 17.37 4.56
CA GLN A 100 1.21 17.68 5.70
C GLN A 100 0.84 16.92 6.99
N ALA A 101 -0.46 16.70 7.21
CA ALA A 101 -0.94 15.92 8.35
C ALA A 101 -0.36 14.49 8.38
N ASN A 102 -0.19 13.85 7.22
CA ASN A 102 0.39 12.51 7.15
C ASN A 102 1.88 12.52 7.50
N ARG A 103 2.63 13.50 6.97
CA ARG A 103 4.02 13.75 7.33
C ARG A 103 4.21 13.94 8.83
N THR A 104 3.45 14.86 9.42
CA THR A 104 3.50 15.13 10.85
C THR A 104 3.17 13.88 11.67
N TRP A 105 2.20 13.07 11.21
CA TRP A 105 1.88 11.80 11.86
C TRP A 105 3.04 10.80 11.80
N VAL A 106 3.62 10.54 10.63
CA VAL A 106 4.73 9.57 10.49
C VAL A 106 5.99 9.99 11.25
N GLU A 107 6.30 11.30 11.26
CA GLU A 107 7.38 11.88 12.05
C GLU A 107 7.14 11.67 13.55
N THR A 108 5.91 11.93 14.02
CA THR A 108 5.53 11.79 15.44
C THR A 108 5.63 10.34 15.91
N VAL A 109 5.02 9.39 15.19
CA VAL A 109 5.02 7.98 15.60
C VAL A 109 6.40 7.34 15.50
N SER A 110 7.21 7.74 14.52
CA SER A 110 8.61 7.29 14.42
C SER A 110 9.46 7.82 15.57
N ALA A 111 9.33 9.11 15.89
CA ALA A 111 10.09 9.73 16.97
C ALA A 111 9.77 9.13 18.34
N ARG A 112 8.51 8.76 18.60
CA ARG A 112 8.10 8.06 19.84
C ARG A 112 8.83 6.73 20.04
N GLU A 113 9.20 6.06 18.95
CA GLU A 113 9.95 4.81 18.97
C GLU A 113 11.47 5.03 18.78
N GLY A 114 11.94 6.27 18.82
CA GLY A 114 13.35 6.62 18.66
C GLY A 114 13.89 6.43 17.24
N LEU A 115 13.03 6.54 16.23
CA LEU A 115 13.35 6.40 14.81
C LEU A 115 13.16 7.73 14.07
N ILE A 116 13.93 7.93 13.01
CA ILE A 116 13.83 9.13 12.15
C ILE A 116 13.01 8.79 10.91
N ALA A 117 11.90 9.52 10.69
CA ALA A 117 11.12 9.40 9.47
C ALA A 117 11.85 10.12 8.31
N VAL A 118 11.87 9.48 7.14
CA VAL A 118 12.45 10.02 5.90
C VAL A 118 11.43 9.90 4.79
N GLU A 119 11.12 10.99 4.12
CA GLU A 119 10.11 11.05 3.05
C GLU A 119 10.75 11.55 1.74
N PRO A 120 11.40 10.67 0.95
CA PRO A 120 12.16 11.07 -0.24
C PRO A 120 11.32 11.66 -1.37
N LEU A 121 9.99 11.56 -1.30
CA LEU A 121 9.06 12.06 -2.33
C LEU A 121 8.29 13.31 -1.86
N TRP A 122 8.58 13.80 -0.65
CA TRP A 122 7.79 14.85 -0.02
C TRP A 122 7.72 16.11 -0.87
N ALA A 123 6.50 16.65 -1.03
CA ALA A 123 6.23 17.89 -1.76
C ALA A 123 6.70 17.90 -3.23
N GLU A 124 7.02 16.73 -3.81
CA GLU A 124 7.31 16.65 -5.23
C GLU A 124 6.06 16.76 -6.10
N SER A 125 6.25 17.28 -7.32
CA SER A 125 5.19 17.35 -8.33
C SER A 125 4.68 15.95 -8.65
N THR A 126 3.40 15.69 -8.39
CA THR A 126 2.75 14.43 -8.75
C THR A 126 2.71 14.19 -10.24
N GLU A 127 2.72 15.24 -11.07
CA GLU A 127 2.85 15.11 -12.51
C GLU A 127 4.22 14.51 -12.89
N LYS A 128 5.30 15.02 -12.28
CA LYS A 128 6.65 14.46 -12.49
C LYS A 128 6.71 13.02 -11.99
N LEU A 129 6.20 12.76 -10.79
CA LEU A 129 6.18 11.42 -10.20
C LEU A 129 5.33 10.42 -11.01
N ALA A 130 4.25 10.86 -11.64
CA ALA A 130 3.41 10.02 -12.50
C ALA A 130 4.10 9.64 -13.82
N ARG A 131 5.02 10.49 -14.31
CA ARG A 131 5.81 10.24 -15.52
C ARG A 131 6.98 9.30 -15.28
N VAL A 132 7.36 9.03 -14.02
CA VAL A 132 8.40 8.05 -13.69
C VAL A 132 7.89 6.66 -14.11
N PRO A 133 8.51 6.00 -15.11
CA PRO A 133 8.03 4.71 -15.60
C PRO A 133 8.15 3.66 -14.51
N PHE A 134 7.10 2.85 -14.34
CA PHE A 134 7.07 1.80 -13.31
C PHE A 134 8.27 0.83 -13.44
N ASP A 135 8.64 0.48 -14.67
CA ASP A 135 9.80 -0.38 -14.93
C ASP A 135 11.12 0.26 -14.49
N ALA A 136 11.26 1.59 -14.59
CA ALA A 136 12.46 2.29 -14.11
C ALA A 136 12.56 2.19 -12.58
N VAL A 137 11.43 2.19 -11.88
CA VAL A 137 11.39 1.99 -10.42
C VAL A 137 11.67 0.55 -10.01
N HIS A 138 11.41 -0.43 -10.88
CA HIS A 138 11.64 -1.84 -10.59
C HIS A 138 13.02 -2.36 -11.04
N ARG A 139 13.61 -1.79 -12.10
CA ARG A 139 14.86 -2.29 -12.70
C ARG A 139 16.08 -2.10 -11.79
N HIS A 140 16.05 -1.10 -10.91
CA HIS A 140 17.14 -0.80 -9.98
C HIS A 140 17.25 -1.77 -8.80
N HIS A 141 16.32 -2.73 -8.67
CA HIS A 141 16.17 -3.49 -7.43
C HIS A 141 16.43 -4.99 -7.59
N TYR A 142 16.83 -5.43 -8.79
CA TYR A 142 17.28 -6.79 -9.02
C TYR A 142 18.79 -6.87 -8.85
N ASP A 143 19.21 -7.55 -7.78
CA ASP A 143 20.55 -8.12 -7.74
C ASP A 143 20.68 -9.11 -8.92
N GLY A 144 21.67 -8.90 -9.79
CA GLY A 144 21.90 -9.66 -11.03
C GLY A 144 22.09 -11.17 -10.84
N SER A 145 22.06 -11.66 -9.59
CA SER A 145 22.05 -13.08 -9.23
C SER A 145 20.67 -13.76 -9.33
N ARG A 146 19.56 -13.02 -9.49
CA ARG A 146 18.18 -13.58 -9.54
C ARG A 146 17.41 -13.13 -10.78
N GLN A 147 16.80 -14.08 -11.49
CA GLN A 147 16.02 -13.85 -12.72
C GLN A 147 15.03 -12.68 -12.55
N ALA A 148 15.01 -11.80 -13.55
CA ALA A 148 13.98 -10.78 -13.72
C ALA A 148 12.58 -11.40 -13.59
N PRO A 149 11.58 -10.69 -13.04
CA PRO A 149 10.28 -11.26 -12.77
C PRO A 149 9.65 -11.67 -14.11
N GLY A 150 9.06 -12.86 -14.15
CA GLY A 150 8.29 -13.28 -15.30
C GLY A 150 7.20 -12.25 -15.63
N PRO A 151 6.88 -12.02 -16.92
CA PRO A 151 5.99 -10.94 -17.39
C PRO A 151 4.59 -10.96 -16.77
N GLN A 152 4.20 -12.05 -16.11
CA GLN A 152 2.92 -12.23 -15.43
C GLN A 152 2.79 -11.45 -14.11
N LEU A 153 3.87 -11.28 -13.33
CA LEU A 153 3.80 -10.56 -12.05
C LEU A 153 3.80 -9.04 -12.26
N LEU A 154 4.58 -8.57 -13.23
CA LEU A 154 4.52 -7.20 -13.74
C LEU A 154 3.11 -6.88 -14.25
N ARG A 155 2.48 -7.79 -15.03
CA ARG A 155 1.10 -7.64 -15.49
C ARG A 155 0.07 -7.62 -14.35
N LYS A 156 0.22 -8.41 -13.28
CA LYS A 156 -0.73 -8.42 -12.15
C LYS A 156 -0.67 -7.13 -11.32
N ASN A 157 0.54 -6.60 -11.07
CA ASN A 157 0.71 -5.30 -10.40
C ASN A 157 0.22 -4.15 -11.31
N LEU A 158 0.50 -4.22 -12.61
CA LEU A 158 0.09 -3.23 -13.59
C LEU A 158 -1.43 -3.23 -13.83
N LEU A 159 -2.10 -4.40 -13.96
CA LEU A 159 -3.55 -4.48 -14.13
C LEU A 159 -4.31 -3.96 -12.90
N PHE A 160 -3.82 -4.24 -11.69
CA PHE A 160 -4.47 -3.76 -10.46
C PHE A 160 -4.42 -2.22 -10.37
N LEU A 161 -3.31 -1.60 -10.76
CA LEU A 161 -3.13 -0.15 -10.77
C LEU A 161 -3.83 0.53 -11.97
N LEU A 162 -3.73 -0.04 -13.17
CA LEU A 162 -4.44 0.45 -14.36
C LEU A 162 -5.96 0.31 -14.23
N GLY A 163 -6.46 -0.72 -13.54
CA GLY A 163 -7.88 -0.90 -13.24
C GLY A 163 -8.49 0.25 -12.43
N ARG A 164 -7.69 0.92 -11.57
CA ARG A 164 -8.11 2.14 -10.86
C ARG A 164 -7.90 3.41 -11.68
N HIS A 165 -6.83 3.49 -12.49
CA HIS A 165 -6.55 4.67 -13.32
C HIS A 165 -7.60 4.84 -14.44
N LEU A 166 -8.07 3.74 -15.03
CA LEU A 166 -9.13 3.74 -16.05
C LEU A 166 -10.55 3.91 -15.48
N SER A 167 -10.73 3.78 -14.16
CA SER A 167 -12.02 4.05 -13.50
C SER A 167 -12.18 5.51 -13.08
N ARG A 168 -11.11 6.32 -13.03
CA ARG A 168 -11.15 7.73 -12.59
C ARG A 168 -11.08 8.78 -13.71
N LYS A 169 -10.88 8.37 -14.97
CA LYS A 169 -10.98 9.28 -16.12
C LYS A 169 -11.82 8.63 -17.24
N ARG A 170 -13.13 8.89 -17.26
CA ARG A 170 -13.94 8.79 -18.48
C ARG A 170 -14.52 10.15 -18.85
N PRO A 171 -13.90 10.91 -19.76
CA PRO A 171 -14.61 11.90 -20.55
C PRO A 171 -15.67 11.19 -21.41
N ARG A 172 -16.88 11.76 -21.50
CA ARG A 172 -18.05 11.14 -22.17
C ARG A 172 -17.93 10.96 -23.71
N SER A 173 -16.82 11.30 -24.35
CA SER A 173 -16.74 11.46 -25.81
C SER A 173 -15.93 10.45 -26.62
N LEU A 174 -15.40 9.37 -26.05
CA LEU A 174 -14.66 8.35 -26.82
C LEU A 174 -15.31 6.96 -26.70
N ARG A 175 -16.41 6.77 -27.44
CA ARG A 175 -16.86 5.46 -27.91
C ARG A 175 -16.58 5.42 -29.41
N ARG A 176 -16.04 4.30 -29.91
CA ARG A 176 -15.42 4.10 -31.24
C ARG A 176 -13.98 4.62 -31.22
N THR A 177 -12.94 3.81 -31.21
CA THR A 177 -12.67 2.62 -32.04
C THR A 177 -11.51 1.85 -31.39
N TRP A 178 -11.75 0.69 -30.80
CA TRP A 178 -10.78 -0.42 -30.70
C TRP A 178 -11.59 -1.68 -30.41
N GLY A 179 -11.86 -2.45 -31.47
CA GLY A 179 -12.54 -3.73 -31.39
C GLY A 179 -11.58 -4.81 -30.93
N VAL A 180 -11.76 -5.28 -29.69
CA VAL A 180 -11.44 -6.65 -29.27
C VAL A 180 -12.62 -7.12 -28.41
N PRO A 181 -13.42 -8.10 -28.86
CA PRO A 181 -14.53 -8.66 -28.08
C PRO A 181 -14.00 -9.70 -27.07
N HIS A 182 -14.65 -9.76 -25.89
CA HIS A 182 -14.47 -10.74 -24.81
C HIS A 182 -13.26 -10.55 -23.88
N ILE A 183 -13.44 -9.74 -22.83
CA ILE A 183 -13.19 -10.05 -21.40
C ILE A 183 -13.89 -8.93 -20.62
N CYS A 184 -15.21 -9.08 -20.48
CA CYS A 184 -16.05 -8.21 -19.67
C CYS A 184 -17.26 -9.03 -19.20
N ASN A 185 -17.00 -10.12 -18.49
CA ASN A 185 -17.97 -10.82 -17.64
C ASN A 185 -17.25 -11.90 -16.83
N ALA A 186 -16.56 -11.47 -15.79
CA ALA A 186 -16.15 -12.35 -14.69
C ALA A 186 -15.97 -11.48 -13.45
N PHE A 187 -17.07 -10.95 -12.92
CA PHE A 187 -17.28 -10.60 -11.49
C PHE A 187 -18.69 -10.00 -11.28
N ARG A 188 -19.70 -10.60 -11.89
CA ARG A 188 -21.11 -10.46 -11.48
C ARG A 188 -21.75 -11.84 -11.61
N ARG A 189 -22.34 -12.32 -10.51
CA ARG A 189 -23.06 -13.58 -10.30
C ARG A 189 -22.21 -14.79 -9.86
N SER A 190 -22.15 -14.94 -8.54
CA SER A 190 -22.56 -16.17 -7.85
C SER A 190 -23.40 -15.68 -6.66
N GLU A 191 -24.72 -15.54 -6.81
CA GLU A 191 -25.70 -16.59 -6.48
C GLU A 191 -25.27 -17.38 -5.23
N TRP A 192 -25.72 -16.88 -4.07
CA TRP A 192 -26.02 -17.67 -2.89
C TRP A 192 -27.55 -17.68 -2.75
N ILE A 193 -28.16 -18.80 -3.12
CA ILE A 193 -29.46 -19.25 -2.63
C ILE A 193 -29.23 -20.72 -2.29
N ASP A 194 -29.24 -21.09 -1.00
CA ASP A 194 -30.39 -21.81 -0.47
C ASP A 194 -30.45 -21.82 1.08
N SER A 195 -31.69 -21.64 1.53
CA SER A 195 -32.38 -22.14 2.72
C SER A 195 -31.72 -22.16 4.11
N GLY A 196 -32.31 -21.37 5.02
CA GLY A 196 -32.11 -21.47 6.45
C GLY A 196 -32.99 -20.48 7.22
N HIS A 197 -34.28 -20.78 7.34
CA HIS A 197 -35.23 -20.05 8.18
C HIS A 197 -34.72 -19.93 9.63
N HIS A 198 -34.59 -18.70 10.15
CA HIS A 198 -35.09 -18.40 11.50
C HIS A 198 -35.53 -16.94 11.60
N ARG A 199 -36.83 -16.80 11.85
CA ARG A 199 -37.58 -15.58 12.17
C ARG A 199 -37.15 -15.11 13.56
N LEU A 200 -36.77 -13.85 13.75
CA LEU A 200 -36.96 -13.14 15.03
C LEU A 200 -37.18 -11.64 14.79
N HIS A 201 -38.13 -11.12 15.57
CA HIS A 201 -38.83 -9.86 15.43
C HIS A 201 -38.00 -8.60 15.76
N SER A 202 -38.47 -7.50 15.19
CA SER A 202 -38.24 -6.10 15.56
C SER A 202 -38.27 -5.81 17.07
N ARG A 203 -37.38 -4.91 17.53
CA ARG A 203 -37.73 -3.78 18.41
C ARG A 203 -36.61 -2.74 18.40
N GLY A 204 -37.03 -1.47 18.41
CA GLY A 204 -36.20 -0.31 18.09
C GLY A 204 -35.21 0.09 19.16
N GLY A 205 -34.19 0.81 18.73
CA GLY A 205 -33.17 1.45 19.55
C GLY A 205 -32.21 2.18 18.63
N ARG A 206 -32.44 3.48 18.41
CA ARG A 206 -31.51 4.35 17.68
C ARG A 206 -30.25 4.52 18.52
N LEU A 207 -29.20 3.78 18.17
CA LEU A 207 -27.83 4.09 18.58
C LEU A 207 -27.27 5.11 17.59
N PHE A 208 -27.11 6.35 18.04
CA PHE A 208 -26.29 7.33 17.36
C PHE A 208 -24.83 6.86 17.42
N SER A 209 -24.30 6.32 16.32
CA SER A 209 -22.86 6.15 16.17
C SER A 209 -22.28 7.43 15.57
N HIS A 210 -21.61 8.24 16.40
CA HIS A 210 -20.67 9.23 15.90
C HIS A 210 -19.54 8.49 15.15
N ARG A 211 -19.56 8.56 13.83
CA ARG A 211 -18.41 8.19 13.00
C ARG A 211 -17.35 9.28 13.17
N PRO A 212 -16.10 8.97 13.54
CA PRO A 212 -15.01 9.89 13.31
C PRO A 212 -14.84 10.06 11.79
N GLN A 213 -14.90 11.30 11.33
CA GLN A 213 -14.72 11.66 9.93
C GLN A 213 -13.29 11.31 9.46
N CYS A 214 -13.21 10.59 8.34
CA CYS A 214 -12.00 10.50 7.55
C CYS A 214 -11.59 11.90 7.05
N PHE A 215 -10.42 12.38 7.45
CA PHE A 215 -9.80 13.58 6.86
C PHE A 215 -9.21 13.33 5.44
N ALA A 216 -9.36 12.12 4.89
CA ALA A 216 -8.78 11.73 3.60
C ALA A 216 -9.76 11.77 2.42
N CYS A 217 -11.01 12.21 2.61
CA CYS A 217 -11.99 12.43 1.55
C CYS A 217 -12.94 13.57 1.95
N VAL A 218 -12.51 14.82 1.76
CA VAL A 218 -13.44 15.96 1.64
C VAL A 218 -13.33 16.44 0.20
N GLU A 219 -14.41 16.26 -0.54
CA GLU A 219 -14.61 16.83 -1.88
C GLU A 219 -14.75 18.35 -1.77
N THR A 220 -13.98 19.08 -2.58
CA THR A 220 -14.38 20.35 -3.20
C THR A 220 -13.89 20.31 -4.64
#